data_AF-A0A929Z4E5-F1
#
_entry.id   AF-A0A929Z4E5-F1
#
_cell.length_a   1.000
_cell.length_b   1.000
_cell.length_c   1.000
_cell.angle_alpha   90.00
_cell.angle_beta   90.00
_cell.angle_gamma   90.00
#
_symmetry.space_group_name_H-M   'P 1'
#
loop_
_entity.id
_entity.type
_entity.pdbx_description
1 polymer ?
#
loop_
_entity_poly.entity_id
_entity_poly.type
_entity_poly.pdbx_seq_one_letter_code
_entity_poly.pdbx_strand_id
1 'polypeptide(L)'
;PALGHDDRFVSAAVAGDTLVVLSRSAVYTATAPYARFTRSELPAPAEGAPGRFTLRTIWRLHSGELFGEIGRFAVDALALCLLALCITGLILTFMPRLVRRWKIQRRRAANRFTLLSLRWHNRIGVGTLVFVFVLTLSGMFLRPPLLILVAGGTHRPVPHTVEDVPNAWWDELRMVRRDTARGEWLFYTAHGFYATPSLALPPHRLRHEPPTGFMGPNVLRQENRDEWTVGSFAGLYRWNRATGECYDLMRCCRYVAPKRAGMPDFTYSVSGYSTDLGVRAVVFDYNRGAEFPVAIAYKAPTRDGSTGASAAAPMPAQSSAVSPASDRMSLWRLALEVHTGRIYTFLPTLLVQLFIFLSGLFLLSVVISGFVVYRRVFKRHKLANPK
;
A
#
# COMPACT_ATOMS: atom_id res chain seq x y z
N PRO A 1 -11.48 -22.28 -20.70
CA PRO A 1 -11.66 -21.93 -19.27
C PRO A 1 -12.13 -20.48 -19.13
N ALA A 2 -13.11 -20.23 -18.28
CA ALA A 2 -13.42 -18.87 -17.81
C ALA A 2 -12.17 -18.29 -17.12
N LEU A 3 -12.06 -16.96 -17.03
CA LEU A 3 -10.99 -16.28 -16.30
C LEU A 3 -10.81 -16.94 -14.93
N GLY A 4 -9.57 -17.38 -14.62
CA GLY A 4 -9.29 -18.12 -13.39
C GLY A 4 -9.75 -17.33 -12.15
N HIS A 5 -10.45 -18.00 -11.24
CA HIS A 5 -11.18 -17.36 -10.13
C HIS A 5 -10.27 -16.69 -9.08
N ASP A 6 -8.96 -16.96 -9.13
CA ASP A 6 -7.98 -16.52 -8.12
C ASP A 6 -7.14 -15.30 -8.55
N ASP A 7 -7.11 -14.96 -9.84
CA ASP A 7 -6.28 -13.86 -10.33
C ASP A 7 -7.00 -12.51 -10.27
N ARG A 8 -6.36 -11.54 -9.62
CA ARG A 8 -6.84 -10.15 -9.59
C ARG A 8 -6.46 -9.44 -10.89
N PHE A 9 -7.44 -9.19 -11.74
CA PHE A 9 -7.27 -8.42 -12.96
C PHE A 9 -7.13 -6.92 -12.66
N VAL A 10 -6.17 -6.28 -13.33
CA VAL A 10 -5.78 -4.88 -13.08
C VAL A 10 -6.01 -3.98 -14.29
N SER A 11 -6.07 -4.55 -15.49
CA SER A 11 -6.22 -3.77 -16.71
C SER A 11 -6.71 -4.64 -17.87
N ALA A 12 -7.31 -4.02 -18.86
CA ALA A 12 -7.66 -4.66 -20.12
C ALA A 12 -7.43 -3.67 -21.27
N ALA A 13 -7.15 -4.22 -22.45
CA ALA A 13 -7.02 -3.49 -23.70
C ALA A 13 -7.42 -4.39 -24.88
N VAL A 14 -7.90 -3.77 -25.95
CA VAL A 14 -8.33 -4.46 -27.17
C VAL A 14 -7.39 -4.09 -28.31
N ALA A 15 -7.06 -5.06 -29.15
CA ALA A 15 -6.33 -4.86 -30.40
C ALA A 15 -6.98 -5.71 -31.50
N GLY A 16 -7.69 -5.05 -32.43
CA GLY A 16 -8.54 -5.76 -33.39
C GLY A 16 -9.57 -6.63 -32.65
N ASP A 17 -9.64 -7.91 -33.00
CA ASP A 17 -10.57 -8.87 -32.38
C ASP A 17 -10.01 -9.55 -31.12
N THR A 18 -8.81 -9.16 -30.68
CA THR A 18 -8.15 -9.76 -29.51
C THR A 18 -8.32 -8.85 -28.29
N LEU A 19 -8.99 -9.38 -27.26
CA LEU A 19 -9.04 -8.80 -25.91
C LEU A 19 -7.85 -9.32 -25.11
N VAL A 20 -7.09 -8.40 -24.53
CA VAL A 20 -6.00 -8.67 -23.61
C VAL A 20 -6.39 -8.19 -22.22
N VAL A 21 -6.43 -9.12 -21.27
CA VAL A 21 -6.70 -8.87 -19.86
C VAL A 21 -5.44 -9.14 -19.07
N LEU A 22 -5.08 -8.21 -18.20
CA LEU A 22 -3.85 -8.23 -17.42
C LEU A 22 -4.19 -8.56 -15.96
N SER A 23 -3.56 -9.60 -15.42
CA SER A 23 -3.43 -9.78 -13.97
C SER A 23 -2.12 -9.17 -13.49
N ARG A 24 -1.83 -9.22 -12.19
CA ARG A 24 -0.55 -8.71 -11.67
C ARG A 24 0.67 -9.52 -12.11
N SER A 25 0.48 -10.75 -12.63
CA SER A 25 1.57 -11.70 -12.92
C SER A 25 1.49 -12.36 -14.30
N ALA A 26 0.35 -12.25 -14.99
CA ALA A 26 0.09 -12.97 -16.23
C ALA A 26 -0.81 -12.18 -17.17
N VAL A 27 -0.70 -12.51 -18.45
CA VAL A 27 -1.52 -11.96 -19.52
C VAL A 27 -2.54 -13.01 -19.97
N TYR A 28 -3.77 -12.57 -20.17
CA TYR A 28 -4.88 -13.39 -20.64
C TYR A 28 -5.34 -12.85 -21.98
N THR A 29 -5.45 -13.72 -22.97
CA THR A 29 -5.89 -13.35 -24.32
C THR A 29 -7.16 -14.10 -24.68
N ALA A 30 -8.10 -13.42 -25.33
CA ALA A 30 -9.29 -14.03 -25.89
C ALA A 30 -9.69 -13.34 -27.19
N THR A 31 -10.19 -14.11 -28.15
CA THR A 31 -10.82 -13.59 -29.37
C THR A 31 -12.33 -13.79 -29.30
N ALA A 32 -13.10 -13.07 -30.13
CA ALA A 32 -14.55 -13.24 -30.23
C ALA A 32 -14.91 -14.75 -30.36
N PRO A 33 -15.92 -15.27 -29.60
CA PRO A 33 -16.89 -14.56 -28.76
C PRO A 33 -16.45 -14.28 -27.30
N TYR A 34 -15.14 -14.27 -27.02
CA TYR A 34 -14.55 -13.97 -25.70
C TYR A 34 -14.93 -14.95 -24.58
N ALA A 35 -15.30 -16.18 -24.96
CA ALA A 35 -15.73 -17.21 -24.01
C ALA A 35 -14.56 -18.02 -23.39
N ARG A 36 -13.37 -17.99 -24.00
CA ARG A 36 -12.21 -18.75 -23.53
C ARG A 36 -10.99 -17.84 -23.52
N PHE A 37 -10.35 -17.78 -22.35
CA PHE A 37 -9.09 -17.05 -22.18
C PHE A 37 -7.92 -18.01 -22.14
N THR A 38 -6.87 -17.66 -22.87
CA THR A 38 -5.57 -18.33 -22.83
C THR A 38 -4.65 -17.52 -21.94
N ARG A 39 -4.17 -18.14 -20.86
CA ARG A 39 -3.17 -17.56 -19.94
C ARG A 39 -1.78 -17.74 -20.52
N SER A 40 -0.99 -16.68 -20.55
CA SER A 40 0.43 -16.70 -20.90
C SER A 40 1.23 -15.81 -19.97
N GLU A 41 2.50 -16.14 -19.77
CA GLU A 41 3.45 -15.32 -19.02
C GLU A 41 4.30 -14.53 -20.00
N LEU A 42 4.53 -13.25 -19.71
CA LEU A 42 5.42 -12.45 -20.53
C LEU A 42 6.86 -12.96 -20.36
N PRO A 43 7.65 -13.07 -21.43
CA PRO A 43 9.06 -13.40 -21.30
C PRO A 43 9.77 -12.35 -20.44
N ALA A 44 10.83 -12.77 -19.74
CA ALA A 44 11.69 -11.82 -19.04
C ALA A 44 12.26 -10.80 -20.04
N PRO A 45 12.46 -9.53 -19.65
CA PRO A 45 13.06 -8.55 -20.53
C PRO A 45 14.52 -8.94 -20.78
N ALA A 46 15.09 -8.52 -21.92
CA ALA A 46 16.44 -8.88 -22.31
C ALA A 46 17.52 -8.46 -21.30
N GLU A 47 17.25 -7.40 -20.52
CA GLU A 47 18.12 -6.90 -19.45
C GLU A 47 18.09 -7.77 -18.18
N GLY A 48 17.26 -8.81 -18.13
CA GLY A 48 17.08 -9.71 -16.99
C GLY A 48 15.83 -9.43 -16.17
N ALA A 49 15.38 -10.42 -15.39
CA ALA A 49 14.18 -10.27 -14.56
C ALA A 49 14.34 -9.12 -13.54
N PRO A 50 13.33 -8.23 -13.41
CA PRO A 50 13.39 -7.16 -12.44
C PRO A 50 13.45 -7.73 -11.00
N GLY A 51 14.19 -7.05 -10.12
CA GLY A 51 14.25 -7.40 -8.70
C GLY A 51 12.92 -7.17 -7.97
N ARG A 52 12.81 -7.67 -6.73
CA ARG A 52 11.65 -7.42 -5.87
C ARG A 52 11.87 -6.12 -5.09
N PHE A 53 10.83 -5.29 -4.97
CA PHE A 53 10.92 -4.09 -4.13
C PHE A 53 10.99 -4.46 -2.64
N THR A 54 12.01 -3.97 -1.94
CA THR A 54 12.25 -4.28 -0.53
C THR A 54 11.09 -3.87 0.38
N LEU A 55 10.52 -2.67 0.17
CA LEU A 55 9.34 -2.21 0.90
C LEU A 55 8.17 -3.18 0.78
N ARG A 56 7.99 -3.78 -0.41
CA ARG A 56 6.90 -4.71 -0.66
C ARG A 56 7.09 -6.03 0.08
N THR A 57 8.31 -6.55 0.10
CA THR A 57 8.64 -7.76 0.86
C THR A 57 8.46 -7.53 2.37
N ILE A 58 8.84 -6.36 2.88
CA ILE A 58 8.56 -5.98 4.28
C ILE A 58 7.06 -5.92 4.55
N TRP A 59 6.26 -5.39 3.62
CA TRP A 59 4.80 -5.37 3.73
C TRP A 59 4.21 -6.77 3.78
N ARG A 60 4.66 -7.68 2.90
CA ARG A 60 4.26 -9.09 2.92
C ARG A 60 4.72 -9.82 4.18
N LEU A 61 5.89 -9.49 4.72
CA LEU A 61 6.36 -10.04 5.99
C LEU A 61 5.46 -9.58 7.14
N HIS A 62 5.10 -8.30 7.17
CA HIS A 62 4.24 -7.71 8.19
C HIS A 62 2.81 -8.27 8.14
N SER A 63 2.26 -8.49 6.94
CA SER A 63 0.94 -9.09 6.76
C SER A 63 0.93 -10.63 6.88
N GLY A 64 2.11 -11.25 6.92
CA GLY A 64 2.27 -12.71 6.90
C GLY A 64 2.17 -13.34 5.50
N GLU A 65 1.79 -12.57 4.48
CA GLU A 65 1.66 -13.04 3.10
C GLU A 65 2.97 -13.57 2.50
N LEU A 66 4.14 -13.18 3.04
CA LEU A 66 5.43 -13.66 2.55
C LEU A 66 5.55 -15.20 2.60
N PHE A 67 4.88 -15.83 3.57
CA PHE A 67 4.84 -17.28 3.74
C PHE A 67 3.47 -17.88 3.34
N GLY A 68 2.74 -17.19 2.46
CA GLY A 68 1.42 -17.61 2.00
C GLY A 68 0.36 -17.58 3.10
N GLU A 69 -0.60 -18.50 3.02
CA GLU A 69 -1.73 -18.55 3.97
C GLU A 69 -1.30 -18.89 5.39
N ILE A 70 -0.33 -19.79 5.55
CA ILE A 70 0.21 -20.19 6.86
C ILE A 70 0.80 -18.96 7.58
N GLY A 71 1.54 -18.13 6.85
CA GLY A 71 2.10 -16.90 7.41
C GLY A 71 1.03 -15.89 7.83
N ARG A 72 -0.04 -15.74 7.05
CA ARG A 72 -1.19 -14.88 7.42
C ARG A 72 -1.83 -15.35 8.73
N PHE A 73 -2.13 -16.65 8.85
CA PHE A 73 -2.68 -17.22 10.08
C PHE A 73 -1.72 -17.06 11.28
N ALA A 74 -0.40 -17.15 11.05
CA ALA A 74 0.58 -16.92 12.10
C ALA A 74 0.57 -15.47 12.61
N VAL A 75 0.45 -14.49 11.72
CA VAL A 75 0.33 -13.06 12.09
C VAL A 75 -1.01 -12.79 12.78
N ASP A 76 -2.11 -13.40 12.35
CA ASP A 76 -3.40 -13.29 13.02
C ASP A 76 -3.35 -13.86 14.45
N ALA A 77 -2.73 -15.02 14.64
CA ALA A 77 -2.50 -15.59 15.95
C ALA A 77 -1.60 -14.70 16.83
N LEU A 78 -0.60 -14.05 16.24
CA LEU A 78 0.27 -13.10 16.91
C LEU A 78 -0.49 -11.83 17.34
N ALA A 79 -1.43 -11.34 16.53
CA ALA A 79 -2.31 -10.23 16.88
C ALA A 79 -3.22 -10.59 18.06
N LEU A 80 -3.77 -11.81 18.11
CA LEU A 80 -4.53 -12.31 19.27
C LEU A 80 -3.64 -12.41 20.52
N CYS A 81 -2.39 -12.86 20.37
CA CYS A 81 -1.43 -12.88 21.48
C CYS A 81 -1.15 -11.46 22.00
N LEU A 82 -0.96 -10.48 21.10
CA LEU A 82 -0.80 -9.07 21.48
C LEU A 82 -2.02 -8.52 22.21
N LEU A 83 -3.24 -8.83 21.73
CA LEU A 83 -4.48 -8.46 22.42
C LEU A 83 -4.52 -9.05 23.84
N ALA A 84 -4.19 -10.33 24.00
CA ALA A 84 -4.11 -10.98 25.30
C ALA A 84 -3.05 -10.35 26.21
N LEU A 85 -1.88 -9.97 25.67
CA LEU A 85 -0.82 -9.27 26.39
C LEU A 85 -1.27 -7.87 26.86
N CYS A 86 -1.99 -7.13 26.03
CA CYS A 86 -2.57 -5.84 26.39
C CYS A 86 -3.60 -5.99 27.53
N ILE A 87 -4.57 -6.92 27.40
CA ILE A 87 -5.60 -7.16 28.42
C ILE A 87 -4.96 -7.59 29.74
N THR A 88 -4.06 -8.57 29.71
CA THR A 88 -3.36 -9.05 30.91
C THR A 88 -2.45 -7.97 31.51
N GLY A 89 -1.81 -7.13 30.69
CA GLY A 89 -1.02 -5.98 31.16
C GLY A 89 -1.87 -4.94 31.91
N LEU A 90 -3.07 -4.63 31.40
CA LEU A 90 -4.02 -3.76 32.08
C LEU A 90 -4.49 -4.36 33.40
N ILE A 91 -4.83 -5.66 33.42
CA ILE A 91 -5.21 -6.39 34.63
C ILE A 91 -4.10 -6.28 35.69
N LEU A 92 -2.85 -6.53 35.32
CA LEU A 92 -1.71 -6.47 36.23
C LEU A 92 -1.45 -5.06 36.77
N THR A 93 -1.70 -4.03 35.96
CA THR A 93 -1.47 -2.63 36.33
C THR A 93 -2.57 -2.09 37.25
N PHE A 94 -3.84 -2.36 36.94
CA PHE A 94 -4.97 -1.71 37.60
C PHE A 94 -5.64 -2.55 38.70
N MET A 95 -5.71 -3.88 38.58
CA MET A 95 -6.41 -4.72 39.58
C MET A 95 -5.83 -4.59 40.99
N PRO A 96 -4.49 -4.57 41.22
CA PRO A 96 -3.95 -4.42 42.57
C PRO A 96 -4.38 -3.13 43.27
N ARG A 97 -4.63 -2.06 42.50
CA ARG A 97 -5.07 -0.75 43.02
C ARG A 97 -6.57 -0.75 43.32
N LEU A 98 -7.37 -1.31 42.40
CA LEU A 98 -8.84 -1.33 42.49
C LEU A 98 -9.35 -2.23 43.63
N VAL A 99 -8.70 -3.37 43.85
CA VAL A 99 -9.14 -4.39 44.82
C VAL A 99 -8.70 -4.05 46.26
N ARG A 100 -7.88 -3.02 46.46
CA ARG A 100 -7.33 -2.65 47.77
C ARG A 100 -8.43 -2.37 48.82
N ARG A 101 -9.60 -1.87 48.39
CA ARG A 101 -10.77 -1.55 49.24
C ARG A 101 -11.80 -2.69 49.33
N TRP A 102 -11.56 -3.85 48.73
CA TRP A 102 -12.53 -4.95 48.69
C TRP A 102 -12.47 -5.82 49.95
N LYS A 103 -13.60 -6.46 50.28
CA LYS A 103 -13.67 -7.49 51.34
C LYS A 103 -12.61 -8.58 51.11
N ILE A 104 -12.02 -9.08 52.21
CA ILE A 104 -10.84 -9.97 52.21
C ILE A 104 -11.01 -11.20 51.29
N GLN A 105 -12.18 -11.84 51.29
CA GLN A 105 -12.45 -13.03 50.47
C GLN A 105 -12.43 -12.72 48.96
N ARG A 106 -13.10 -11.62 48.53
CA ARG A 106 -13.06 -11.15 47.12
C ARG A 106 -11.65 -10.70 46.72
N ARG A 107 -10.91 -10.07 47.64
CA ARG A 107 -9.51 -9.68 47.44
C ARG A 107 -8.59 -10.90 47.22
N ARG A 108 -8.77 -11.99 47.97
CA ARG A 108 -8.00 -13.24 47.77
C ARG A 108 -8.27 -13.87 46.40
N ALA A 109 -9.53 -13.94 45.98
CA ALA A 109 -9.89 -14.48 44.66
C ALA A 109 -9.30 -13.63 43.52
N ALA A 110 -9.44 -12.31 43.60
CA ALA A 110 -8.85 -11.39 42.62
C ALA A 110 -7.32 -11.49 42.56
N ASN A 111 -6.63 -11.60 43.71
CA ASN A 111 -5.18 -11.80 43.74
C ASN A 111 -4.74 -13.11 43.06
N ARG A 112 -5.50 -14.22 43.24
CA ARG A 112 -5.24 -15.48 42.53
C ARG A 112 -5.38 -15.31 41.01
N PHE A 113 -6.43 -14.61 40.58
CA PHE A 113 -6.64 -14.29 39.18
C PHE A 113 -5.52 -13.41 38.59
N THR A 114 -5.09 -12.36 39.30
CA THR A 114 -3.96 -11.51 38.89
C THR A 114 -2.65 -12.31 38.78
N LEU A 115 -2.38 -13.25 39.70
CA LEU A 115 -1.22 -14.13 39.61
C LEU A 115 -1.29 -15.10 38.43
N LEU A 116 -2.47 -15.64 38.12
CA LEU A 116 -2.68 -16.48 36.94
C LEU A 116 -2.48 -15.66 35.65
N SER A 117 -3.03 -14.44 35.60
CA SER A 117 -2.81 -13.48 34.52
C SER A 117 -1.32 -13.18 34.35
N LEU A 118 -0.56 -13.00 35.42
CA LEU A 118 0.88 -12.78 35.36
C LEU A 118 1.63 -13.97 34.74
N ARG A 119 1.26 -15.20 35.12
CA ARG A 119 1.88 -16.42 34.57
C ARG A 119 1.64 -16.54 33.07
N TRP A 120 0.40 -16.33 32.63
CA TRP A 120 0.05 -16.35 31.21
C TRP A 120 0.68 -15.21 30.43
N HIS A 121 0.65 -13.99 30.96
CA HIS A 121 1.31 -12.82 30.38
C HIS A 121 2.79 -13.09 30.13
N ASN A 122 3.51 -13.62 31.12
CA ASN A 122 4.93 -13.96 30.98
C ASN A 122 5.17 -15.12 30.00
N ARG A 123 4.32 -16.15 30.02
CA ARG A 123 4.47 -17.31 29.13
C ARG A 123 4.25 -16.92 27.67
N ILE A 124 3.16 -16.20 27.38
CA ILE A 124 2.85 -15.71 26.04
C ILE A 124 3.92 -14.71 25.62
N GLY A 125 4.23 -13.71 26.46
CA GLY A 125 5.15 -12.63 26.12
C GLY A 125 6.57 -13.10 25.81
N VAL A 126 7.10 -14.07 26.56
CA VAL A 126 8.40 -14.66 26.26
C VAL A 126 8.33 -15.57 25.04
N GLY A 127 7.26 -16.35 24.88
CA GLY A 127 7.07 -17.25 23.74
C GLY A 127 6.92 -16.53 22.40
N THR A 128 6.30 -15.34 22.41
CA THR A 128 6.09 -14.54 21.20
C THR A 128 7.09 -13.39 21.02
N LEU A 129 8.06 -13.25 21.92
CA LEU A 129 8.97 -12.09 22.00
C LEU A 129 9.60 -11.72 20.65
N VAL A 130 10.27 -12.69 20.03
CA VAL A 130 10.98 -12.48 18.75
C VAL A 130 10.01 -12.13 17.64
N PHE A 131 8.86 -12.81 17.59
CA PHE A 131 7.83 -12.57 16.57
C PHE A 131 7.20 -11.19 16.72
N VAL A 132 6.85 -10.77 17.94
CA VAL A 132 6.35 -9.41 18.21
C VAL A 132 7.40 -8.37 17.85
N PHE A 133 8.67 -8.62 18.18
CA PHE A 133 9.77 -7.71 17.81
C PHE A 133 9.86 -7.53 16.30
N VAL A 134 9.90 -8.63 15.53
CA VAL A 134 9.96 -8.59 14.06
C VAL A 134 8.70 -7.94 13.47
N LEU A 135 7.50 -8.27 13.97
CA LEU A 135 6.24 -7.67 13.53
C LEU A 135 6.21 -6.16 13.76
N THR A 136 6.69 -5.71 14.92
CA THR A 136 6.74 -4.29 15.28
C THR A 136 7.75 -3.57 14.39
N LEU A 137 8.94 -4.13 14.24
CA LEU A 137 9.99 -3.53 13.41
C LEU A 137 9.56 -3.45 11.94
N SER A 138 9.02 -4.53 11.38
CA SER A 138 8.51 -4.54 10.00
C SER A 138 7.42 -3.49 9.80
N GLY A 139 6.49 -3.33 10.76
CA GLY A 139 5.45 -2.30 10.73
C GLY A 139 6.02 -0.87 10.73
N MET A 140 7.09 -0.61 11.49
CA MET A 140 7.75 0.69 11.52
C MET A 140 8.38 1.06 10.16
N PHE A 141 8.87 0.09 9.38
CA PHE A 141 9.41 0.30 8.03
C PHE A 141 8.35 0.60 6.97
N LEU A 142 7.07 0.34 7.23
CA LEU A 142 5.98 0.60 6.27
C LEU A 142 5.60 2.08 6.18
N ARG A 143 6.18 2.93 7.01
CA ARG A 143 5.89 4.36 7.08
C ARG A 143 7.14 5.19 7.33
N PRO A 144 7.11 6.50 7.02
CA PRO A 144 8.18 7.41 7.41
C PRO A 144 8.43 7.39 8.93
N PRO A 145 9.68 7.57 9.38
CA PRO A 145 10.87 7.88 8.60
C PRO A 145 11.56 6.65 7.96
N LEU A 146 11.36 5.44 8.52
CA LEU A 146 12.12 4.25 8.10
C LEU A 146 11.80 3.80 6.68
N LEU A 147 10.58 4.04 6.18
CA LEU A 147 10.22 3.78 4.79
C LEU A 147 11.20 4.42 3.80
N ILE A 148 11.71 5.62 4.10
CA ILE A 148 12.61 6.36 3.20
C ILE A 148 13.90 5.57 2.93
N LEU A 149 14.36 4.78 3.91
CA LEU A 149 15.57 3.98 3.80
C LEU A 149 15.40 2.78 2.86
N VAL A 150 14.18 2.30 2.66
CA VAL A 150 13.88 1.07 1.91
C VAL A 150 13.04 1.29 0.66
N ALA A 151 12.48 2.49 0.46
CA ALA A 151 11.52 2.78 -0.61
C ALA A 151 12.06 2.54 -2.03
N GLY A 152 13.34 2.85 -2.27
CA GLY A 152 14.00 2.64 -3.57
C GLY A 152 14.78 1.32 -3.67
N GLY A 153 14.80 0.52 -2.60
CA GLY A 153 15.59 -0.70 -2.54
C GLY A 153 14.96 -1.84 -3.36
N THR A 154 15.80 -2.60 -4.05
CA THR A 154 15.42 -3.86 -4.68
C THR A 154 16.36 -4.98 -4.25
N HIS A 155 15.83 -6.19 -4.13
CA HIS A 155 16.59 -7.40 -3.79
C HIS A 155 16.18 -8.57 -4.69
N ARG A 156 16.97 -9.64 -4.67
CA ARG A 156 16.60 -10.90 -5.33
C ARG A 156 15.44 -11.56 -4.58
N PRO A 157 14.57 -12.34 -5.25
CA PRO A 157 13.53 -13.11 -4.58
C PRO A 157 14.04 -13.86 -3.35
N VAL A 158 13.30 -13.76 -2.23
CA VAL A 158 13.68 -14.46 -1.00
C VAL A 158 13.39 -15.96 -1.18
N PRO A 159 14.39 -16.84 -1.06
CA PRO A 159 14.19 -18.29 -1.25
C PRO A 159 13.13 -18.86 -0.31
N HIS A 160 12.38 -19.86 -0.78
CA HIS A 160 11.33 -20.55 -0.02
C HIS A 160 10.17 -19.66 0.46
N THR A 161 9.94 -18.53 -0.20
CA THR A 161 8.79 -17.65 0.04
C THR A 161 7.89 -17.58 -1.19
N VAL A 162 6.75 -16.89 -1.08
CA VAL A 162 5.87 -16.62 -2.24
C VAL A 162 6.56 -15.85 -3.37
N GLU A 163 7.70 -15.20 -3.10
CA GLU A 163 8.47 -14.46 -4.10
C GLU A 163 9.34 -15.36 -4.99
N ASP A 164 9.64 -16.57 -4.52
CA ASP A 164 10.54 -17.55 -5.14
C ASP A 164 9.85 -18.29 -6.28
N VAL A 165 9.50 -17.53 -7.31
CA VAL A 165 8.81 -18.00 -8.51
C VAL A 165 9.63 -17.65 -9.76
N PRO A 166 9.64 -18.53 -10.79
CA PRO A 166 10.41 -18.31 -12.01
C PRO A 166 9.84 -17.17 -12.87
N ASN A 167 8.59 -16.76 -12.64
CA ASN A 167 7.95 -15.68 -13.37
C ASN A 167 8.55 -14.32 -13.01
N ALA A 168 9.27 -13.75 -13.99
CA ALA A 168 9.93 -12.44 -13.90
C ALA A 168 8.95 -11.29 -13.58
N TRP A 169 7.69 -11.42 -14.01
CA TRP A 169 6.66 -10.41 -13.85
C TRP A 169 5.71 -10.70 -12.70
N TRP A 170 6.02 -11.68 -11.85
CA TRP A 170 5.15 -12.03 -10.74
C TRP A 170 4.90 -10.81 -9.84
N ASP A 171 3.63 -10.44 -9.79
CA ASP A 171 3.12 -9.30 -9.06
C ASP A 171 3.66 -7.93 -9.53
N GLU A 172 4.19 -7.81 -10.74
CA GLU A 172 4.78 -6.56 -11.26
C GLU A 172 3.87 -5.80 -12.24
N LEU A 173 2.96 -6.48 -12.94
CA LEU A 173 2.13 -5.91 -13.99
C LEU A 173 0.98 -5.06 -13.41
N ARG A 174 0.68 -3.92 -14.03
CA ARG A 174 -0.35 -2.97 -13.54
C ARG A 174 -1.30 -2.50 -14.63
N MET A 175 -0.78 -2.13 -15.79
CA MET A 175 -1.59 -1.59 -16.88
C MET A 175 -1.11 -2.09 -18.23
N VAL A 176 -2.06 -2.29 -19.16
CA VAL A 176 -1.78 -2.62 -20.57
C VAL A 176 -2.57 -1.68 -21.48
N ARG A 177 -1.94 -1.19 -22.54
CA ARG A 177 -2.57 -0.46 -23.63
C ARG A 177 -1.98 -0.90 -24.96
N ARG A 178 -2.78 -0.78 -26.02
CA ARG A 178 -2.29 -0.97 -27.39
C ARG A 178 -1.86 0.39 -27.91
N ASP A 179 -0.60 0.51 -28.34
CA ASP A 179 -0.16 1.68 -29.12
C ASP A 179 -0.50 1.43 -30.60
N THR A 180 -1.59 2.05 -31.05
CA THR A 180 -2.11 1.84 -32.41
C THR A 180 -1.18 2.42 -33.47
N ALA A 181 -0.43 3.47 -33.15
CA ALA A 181 0.48 4.13 -34.07
C ALA A 181 1.77 3.35 -34.31
N ARG A 182 2.30 2.69 -33.28
CA ARG A 182 3.57 1.94 -33.34
C ARG A 182 3.39 0.45 -33.57
N GLY A 183 2.17 -0.05 -33.45
CA GLY A 183 1.94 -1.48 -33.61
C GLY A 183 2.44 -2.33 -32.42
N GLU A 184 2.70 -1.71 -31.25
CA GLU A 184 3.18 -2.39 -30.05
C GLU A 184 2.15 -2.42 -28.88
N TRP A 185 2.39 -3.31 -27.93
CA TRP A 185 1.79 -3.31 -26.60
C TRP A 185 2.63 -2.47 -25.65
N LEU A 186 1.97 -1.58 -24.91
CA LEU A 186 2.55 -0.75 -23.87
C LEU A 186 2.09 -1.26 -22.50
N PHE A 187 3.04 -1.56 -21.64
CA PHE A 187 2.83 -2.02 -20.28
C PHE A 187 3.35 -0.99 -19.29
N TYR A 188 2.58 -0.78 -18.22
CA TYR A 188 3.12 -0.20 -17.00
C TYR A 188 3.29 -1.29 -15.95
N THR A 189 4.48 -1.32 -15.34
CA THR A 189 4.88 -2.25 -14.29
C THR A 189 5.34 -1.46 -13.06
N ALA A 190 5.55 -2.12 -11.92
CA ALA A 190 6.11 -1.42 -10.76
C ALA A 190 7.53 -0.86 -11.00
N HIS A 191 8.22 -1.32 -12.06
CA HIS A 191 9.55 -0.85 -12.46
C HIS A 191 9.53 0.18 -13.61
N GLY A 192 8.34 0.67 -13.98
CA GLY A 192 8.14 1.65 -15.05
C GLY A 192 7.54 1.05 -16.31
N PHE A 193 7.70 1.77 -17.42
CA PHE A 193 7.11 1.42 -18.70
C PHE A 193 7.94 0.44 -19.52
N TYR A 194 7.24 -0.50 -20.14
CA TYR A 194 7.80 -1.51 -21.04
C TYR A 194 6.96 -1.59 -22.32
N ALA A 195 7.59 -1.88 -23.45
CA ALA A 195 6.90 -2.08 -24.71
C ALA A 195 7.33 -3.38 -25.39
N THR A 196 6.42 -4.00 -26.13
CA THR A 196 6.73 -5.16 -26.98
C THR A 196 5.83 -5.19 -28.22
N PRO A 197 6.36 -5.51 -29.41
CA PRO A 197 5.53 -5.71 -30.60
C PRO A 197 4.52 -6.86 -30.44
N SER A 198 4.88 -7.89 -29.66
CA SER A 198 4.07 -9.09 -29.47
C SER A 198 4.20 -9.63 -28.05
N LEU A 199 3.11 -10.18 -27.52
CA LEU A 199 3.09 -10.79 -26.18
C LEU A 199 4.03 -12.01 -26.05
N ALA A 200 4.46 -12.59 -27.16
CA ALA A 200 5.44 -13.69 -27.19
C ALA A 200 6.89 -13.22 -27.17
N LEU A 201 7.16 -11.92 -27.37
CA LEU A 201 8.51 -11.37 -27.43
C LEU A 201 8.88 -10.70 -26.10
N PRO A 202 10.17 -10.78 -25.69
CA PRO A 202 10.68 -10.05 -24.53
C PRO A 202 10.37 -8.56 -24.63
N PRO A 203 9.70 -7.97 -23.63
CA PRO A 203 9.46 -6.54 -23.62
C PRO A 203 10.75 -5.78 -23.33
N HIS A 204 10.89 -4.61 -23.96
CA HIS A 204 12.01 -3.70 -23.73
C HIS A 204 11.56 -2.52 -22.86
N ARG A 205 12.45 -2.05 -21.99
CA ARG A 205 12.16 -0.93 -21.10
C ARG A 205 12.17 0.39 -21.88
N LEU A 206 11.19 1.23 -21.65
CA LEU A 206 11.17 2.58 -22.22
C LEU A 206 12.03 3.53 -21.39
N ARG A 207 12.70 4.44 -22.09
CA ARG A 207 13.49 5.54 -21.49
C ARG A 207 12.73 6.84 -21.71
N HIS A 208 12.90 7.80 -20.80
CA HIS A 208 12.16 9.09 -20.82
C HIS A 208 10.64 8.92 -20.66
N GLU A 209 10.26 8.29 -19.56
CA GLU A 209 8.87 8.11 -19.14
C GLU A 209 8.33 9.30 -18.34
N PRO A 210 7.00 9.52 -18.34
CA PRO A 210 6.37 10.53 -17.50
C PRO A 210 6.44 10.11 -16.03
N PRO A 211 6.43 11.07 -15.10
CA PRO A 211 6.40 10.77 -13.68
C PRO A 211 5.07 10.10 -13.31
N THR A 212 5.15 8.93 -12.70
CA THR A 212 3.97 8.11 -12.32
C THR A 212 3.79 7.95 -10.80
N GLY A 213 4.72 8.49 -10.00
CA GLY A 213 4.73 8.31 -8.54
C GLY A 213 4.88 6.85 -8.11
N PHE A 214 4.80 6.58 -6.80
CA PHE A 214 4.93 5.20 -6.26
C PHE A 214 3.72 4.31 -6.54
N MET A 215 2.56 4.90 -6.85
CA MET A 215 1.30 4.20 -7.07
C MET A 215 1.09 3.80 -8.53
N GLY A 216 1.85 4.38 -9.45
CA GLY A 216 1.67 4.22 -10.88
C GLY A 216 0.59 5.11 -11.50
N PRO A 217 0.42 5.05 -12.82
CA PRO A 217 -0.60 5.76 -13.54
C PRO A 217 -1.97 5.13 -13.28
N ASN A 218 -2.95 5.98 -13.01
CA ASN A 218 -4.37 5.64 -13.01
C ASN A 218 -5.01 5.91 -14.37
N VAL A 219 -4.37 6.77 -15.17
CA VAL A 219 -4.80 7.15 -16.51
C VAL A 219 -3.64 6.89 -17.46
N LEU A 220 -3.92 6.14 -18.52
CA LEU A 220 -3.01 5.94 -19.66
C LEU A 220 -3.86 5.85 -20.91
N ARG A 221 -3.90 6.95 -21.66
CA ARG A 221 -4.75 7.10 -22.86
C ARG A 221 -3.90 7.64 -24.00
N GLN A 222 -4.04 7.05 -25.17
CA GLN A 222 -3.46 7.58 -26.40
C GLN A 222 -4.37 8.69 -26.93
N GLU A 223 -3.82 9.88 -27.15
CA GLU A 223 -4.55 11.02 -27.72
C GLU A 223 -4.40 11.09 -29.24
N ASN A 224 -3.18 10.83 -29.73
CA ASN A 224 -2.86 10.80 -31.15
C ASN A 224 -1.69 9.85 -31.43
N ARG A 225 -1.02 10.02 -32.58
CA ARG A 225 0.06 9.13 -33.02
C ARG A 225 1.18 8.99 -31.98
N ASP A 226 1.61 10.09 -31.38
CA ASP A 226 2.78 10.11 -30.50
C ASP A 226 2.45 10.56 -29.06
N GLU A 227 1.30 11.20 -28.83
CA GLU A 227 0.96 11.76 -27.53
C GLU A 227 0.03 10.86 -26.71
N TRP A 228 0.37 10.73 -25.43
CA TRP A 228 -0.35 9.99 -24.42
C TRP A 228 -0.68 10.87 -23.23
N THR A 229 -1.92 10.83 -22.77
CA THR A 229 -2.31 11.41 -21.47
C THR A 229 -2.03 10.40 -20.37
N VAL A 230 -1.17 10.77 -19.43
CA VAL A 230 -0.74 9.97 -18.29
C VAL A 230 -1.07 10.69 -16.99
N GLY A 231 -2.00 10.14 -16.22
CA GLY A 231 -2.44 10.68 -14.94
C GLY A 231 -2.03 9.76 -13.80
N SER A 232 -1.40 10.32 -12.78
CA SER A 232 -0.91 9.58 -11.61
C SER A 232 -0.94 10.46 -10.36
N PHE A 233 -0.53 9.91 -9.22
CA PHE A 233 -0.35 10.69 -8.00
C PHE A 233 0.73 11.79 -8.11
N ALA A 234 1.56 11.77 -9.15
CA ALA A 234 2.52 12.85 -9.42
C ALA A 234 1.89 14.03 -10.19
N GLY A 235 0.77 13.83 -10.88
CA GLY A 235 0.12 14.84 -11.72
C GLY A 235 -0.53 14.29 -12.98
N LEU A 236 -0.97 15.20 -13.85
CA LEU A 236 -1.49 14.91 -15.17
C LEU A 236 -0.50 15.39 -16.23
N TYR A 237 -0.03 14.48 -17.07
CA TYR A 237 1.01 14.77 -18.06
C TYR A 237 0.56 14.37 -19.46
N ARG A 238 0.92 15.18 -20.45
CA ARG A 238 0.96 14.78 -21.84
C ARG A 238 2.37 14.32 -22.17
N TRP A 239 2.51 13.05 -22.51
CA TRP A 239 3.77 12.39 -22.83
C TRP A 239 3.86 12.13 -24.33
N ASN A 240 4.86 12.71 -24.98
CA ASN A 240 5.19 12.39 -26.37
C ASN A 240 6.16 11.19 -26.40
N ARG A 241 5.69 10.05 -26.90
CA ARG A 241 6.49 8.80 -26.98
C ARG A 241 7.61 8.85 -28.02
N ALA A 242 7.55 9.74 -29.02
CA ALA A 242 8.61 9.88 -30.01
C ALA A 242 9.80 10.67 -29.46
N THR A 243 9.54 11.76 -28.74
CA THR A 243 10.58 12.67 -28.22
C THR A 243 10.93 12.42 -26.76
N GLY A 244 10.07 11.73 -26.00
CA GLY A 244 10.18 11.57 -24.55
C GLY A 244 9.77 12.83 -23.76
N GLU A 245 9.27 13.86 -24.44
CA GLU A 245 8.88 15.11 -23.79
C GLU A 245 7.59 14.94 -22.99
N CYS A 246 7.57 15.52 -21.79
CA CYS A 246 6.41 15.51 -20.91
C CYS A 246 5.97 16.96 -20.63
N TYR A 247 4.68 17.23 -20.78
CA TYR A 247 4.08 18.52 -20.47
C TYR A 247 3.05 18.34 -19.36
N ASP A 248 3.20 19.10 -18.27
CA ASP A 248 2.29 19.09 -17.13
C ASP A 248 1.01 19.86 -17.49
N LEU A 249 -0.09 19.13 -17.59
CA LEU A 249 -1.39 19.69 -17.97
C LEU A 249 -2.05 20.44 -16.83
N MET A 250 -1.68 20.18 -15.57
CA MET A 250 -2.18 20.92 -14.42
C MET A 250 -1.43 22.23 -14.24
N ARG A 251 -0.09 22.20 -14.33
CA ARG A 251 0.75 23.41 -14.14
C ARG A 251 0.97 24.21 -15.43
N CYS A 252 0.52 23.68 -16.57
CA CYS A 252 0.70 24.26 -17.89
C CYS A 252 2.16 24.60 -18.21
N CYS A 253 3.08 23.67 -17.92
CA CYS A 253 4.51 23.86 -18.16
C CYS A 253 5.19 22.56 -18.61
N ARG A 254 6.36 22.69 -19.26
CA ARG A 254 7.18 21.53 -19.59
C ARG A 254 7.71 20.89 -18.31
N TYR A 255 7.53 19.58 -18.17
CA TYR A 255 8.09 18.83 -17.05
C TYR A 255 9.60 18.65 -17.25
N VAL A 256 10.35 18.93 -16.19
CA VAL A 256 11.79 18.68 -16.11
C VAL A 256 12.04 17.86 -14.87
N ALA A 257 12.66 16.69 -15.05
CA ALA A 257 12.99 15.80 -13.93
C ALA A 257 13.91 16.54 -12.92
N PRO A 258 13.60 16.50 -11.62
CA PRO A 258 14.41 17.18 -10.62
C PRO A 258 15.80 16.54 -10.55
N LYS A 259 16.84 17.38 -10.45
CA LYS A 259 18.25 16.92 -10.36
C LYS A 259 18.57 16.17 -9.07
N ARG A 260 17.77 16.38 -8.01
CA ARG A 260 17.89 15.67 -6.72
C ARG A 260 16.53 15.12 -6.35
N ALA A 261 16.50 13.87 -5.87
CA ALA A 261 15.30 13.28 -5.31
C ALA A 261 14.86 14.09 -4.08
N GLY A 262 13.68 14.71 -4.17
CA GLY A 262 13.05 15.46 -3.09
C GLY A 262 11.80 14.75 -2.56
N MET A 263 11.11 15.38 -1.62
CA MET A 263 9.78 14.94 -1.22
C MET A 263 8.87 14.95 -2.46
N PRO A 264 8.13 13.87 -2.75
CA PRO A 264 7.22 13.85 -3.88
C PRO A 264 6.17 14.95 -3.73
N ASP A 265 5.86 15.60 -4.85
CA ASP A 265 4.79 16.59 -4.91
C ASP A 265 3.45 15.87 -5.10
N PHE A 266 2.55 16.03 -4.13
CA PHE A 266 1.20 15.47 -4.13
C PHE A 266 0.11 16.53 -4.34
N THR A 267 0.47 17.75 -4.75
CA THR A 267 -0.47 18.85 -4.97
C THR A 267 -1.57 18.51 -5.98
N TYR A 268 -1.26 17.72 -7.01
CA TYR A 268 -2.23 17.22 -7.99
C TYR A 268 -2.19 15.70 -8.04
N SER A 269 -2.86 15.05 -7.09
CA SER A 269 -2.86 13.59 -6.97
C SER A 269 -3.93 12.98 -7.86
N VAL A 270 -3.62 12.81 -9.15
CA VAL A 270 -4.61 12.37 -10.15
C VAL A 270 -4.95 10.89 -9.98
N SER A 271 -6.21 10.65 -9.63
CA SER A 271 -6.83 9.33 -9.48
C SER A 271 -7.66 8.91 -10.70
N GLY A 272 -8.04 9.86 -11.56
CA GLY A 272 -8.80 9.58 -12.78
C GLY A 272 -8.86 10.78 -13.72
N TYR A 273 -9.24 10.53 -14.96
CA TYR A 273 -9.41 11.54 -16.01
C TYR A 273 -10.43 11.03 -17.03
N SER A 274 -11.36 11.89 -17.45
CA SER A 274 -12.29 11.56 -18.51
C SER A 274 -12.64 12.80 -19.33
N THR A 275 -12.76 12.60 -20.64
CA THR A 275 -13.31 13.58 -21.59
C THR A 275 -14.77 13.32 -21.93
N ASP A 276 -15.34 12.23 -21.41
CA ASP A 276 -16.60 11.66 -21.91
C ASP A 276 -17.80 12.13 -21.06
N LEU A 277 -17.55 12.81 -19.94
CA LEU A 277 -18.54 13.21 -18.94
C LEU A 277 -19.15 14.61 -19.19
N GLY A 278 -18.92 15.22 -20.35
CA GLY A 278 -19.50 16.51 -20.71
C GLY A 278 -18.66 17.29 -21.72
N VAL A 279 -18.86 18.61 -21.78
CA VAL A 279 -18.17 19.51 -22.73
C VAL A 279 -16.70 19.75 -22.36
N ARG A 280 -16.34 19.56 -21.09
CA ARG A 280 -14.98 19.78 -20.58
C ARG A 280 -14.42 18.50 -19.99
N ALA A 281 -13.12 18.30 -20.17
CA ALA A 281 -12.40 17.23 -19.51
C ALA A 281 -12.48 17.38 -17.98
N VAL A 282 -12.66 16.26 -17.28
CA VAL A 282 -12.75 16.17 -15.83
C VAL A 282 -11.53 15.42 -15.32
N VAL A 283 -10.85 15.98 -14.32
CA VAL A 283 -9.78 15.34 -13.57
C VAL A 283 -10.32 14.97 -12.20
N PHE A 284 -10.03 13.76 -11.74
CA PHE A 284 -10.38 13.32 -10.40
C PHE A 284 -9.13 13.35 -9.53
N ASP A 285 -9.03 14.32 -8.63
CA ASP A 285 -8.01 14.40 -7.61
C ASP A 285 -8.38 13.52 -6.41
N TYR A 286 -7.41 12.78 -5.88
CA TYR A 286 -7.61 11.84 -4.78
C TYR A 286 -8.16 12.50 -3.50
N ASN A 287 -7.77 13.73 -3.21
CA ASN A 287 -8.19 14.44 -2.00
C ASN A 287 -9.36 15.40 -2.24
N ARG A 288 -9.43 15.99 -3.45
CA ARG A 288 -10.41 17.06 -3.76
C ARG A 288 -11.60 16.59 -4.59
N GLY A 289 -11.55 15.38 -5.15
CA GLY A 289 -12.62 14.84 -5.98
C GLY A 289 -12.57 15.35 -7.42
N ALA A 290 -13.73 15.52 -8.04
CA ALA A 290 -13.83 15.92 -9.44
C ALA A 290 -13.56 17.42 -9.62
N GLU A 291 -12.65 17.75 -10.53
CA GLU A 291 -12.26 19.11 -10.87
C GLU A 291 -12.18 19.29 -12.39
N PHE A 292 -12.48 20.50 -12.86
CA PHE A 292 -12.22 20.93 -14.21
C PHE A 292 -10.83 21.59 -14.28
N PRO A 293 -9.93 21.15 -15.19
CA PRO A 293 -8.71 21.88 -15.48
C PRO A 293 -9.04 23.29 -15.95
N VAL A 294 -8.35 24.28 -15.40
CA VAL A 294 -8.46 25.68 -15.82
C VAL A 294 -7.09 26.11 -16.36
N ALA A 295 -7.07 26.65 -17.59
CA ALA A 295 -5.88 27.19 -18.21
C ALA A 295 -5.50 28.55 -17.60
N ILE A 296 -5.03 28.54 -16.36
CA ILE A 296 -4.45 29.72 -15.69
C ILE A 296 -3.00 29.38 -15.34
N ALA A 297 -2.10 30.36 -15.47
CA ALA A 297 -0.72 30.22 -15.01
C ALA A 297 -0.69 29.76 -13.55
N TYR A 298 -0.01 28.64 -13.28
CA TYR A 298 0.10 28.04 -11.96
C TYR A 298 0.46 29.09 -10.90
N LYS A 299 -0.39 29.20 -9.86
CA LYS A 299 -0.07 29.92 -8.63
C LYS A 299 0.24 28.89 -7.54
N ALA A 300 1.28 29.16 -6.74
CA ALA A 300 1.64 28.30 -5.62
C ALA A 300 0.42 28.04 -4.71
N PRO A 301 0.31 26.85 -4.09
CA PRO A 301 -0.84 26.49 -3.27
C PRO A 301 -1.02 27.50 -2.14
N THR A 302 -2.24 27.99 -1.93
CA THR A 302 -2.58 28.76 -0.74
C THR A 302 -2.67 27.83 0.48
N ARG A 303 -2.66 28.42 1.69
CA ARG A 303 -2.62 27.68 2.97
C ARG A 303 -3.81 26.72 3.19
N ASP A 304 -4.87 26.88 2.41
CA ASP A 304 -6.09 26.07 2.35
C ASP A 304 -6.03 24.91 1.33
N GLY A 305 -4.91 24.77 0.60
CA GLY A 305 -4.72 23.74 -0.42
C GLY A 305 -5.42 24.03 -1.74
N SER A 306 -6.07 25.18 -1.89
CA SER A 306 -6.64 25.59 -3.17
C SER A 306 -5.54 26.00 -4.14
N THR A 307 -5.69 25.62 -5.40
CA THR A 307 -4.77 25.99 -6.48
C THR A 307 -5.57 26.62 -7.61
N GLY A 308 -5.08 27.73 -8.18
CA GLY A 308 -5.77 28.41 -9.28
C GLY A 308 -5.84 27.64 -10.60
N ALA A 309 -5.30 26.42 -10.67
CA ALA A 309 -5.23 25.61 -11.89
C ALA A 309 -6.43 24.66 -12.10
N SER A 310 -7.34 24.57 -11.12
CA SER A 310 -8.51 23.71 -11.22
C SER A 310 -9.72 24.33 -10.51
N ALA A 311 -10.91 24.05 -11.02
CA ALA A 311 -12.19 24.47 -10.43
C ALA A 311 -13.00 23.24 -10.05
N ALA A 312 -13.57 23.21 -8.85
CA ALA A 312 -14.38 22.09 -8.39
C ALA A 312 -15.55 21.83 -9.35
N ALA A 313 -15.73 20.57 -9.74
CA ALA A 313 -16.91 20.18 -10.49
C ALA A 313 -18.13 20.15 -9.55
N PRO A 314 -19.31 20.58 -10.00
CA PRO A 314 -20.51 20.51 -9.18
C PRO A 314 -20.78 19.07 -8.77
N MET A 315 -20.91 18.84 -7.46
CA MET A 315 -21.27 17.53 -6.95
C MET A 315 -22.66 17.17 -7.49
N PRO A 316 -22.86 15.97 -8.07
CA PRO A 316 -24.20 15.54 -8.49
C PRO A 316 -25.17 15.63 -7.32
N ALA A 317 -26.43 15.99 -7.59
CA ALA A 317 -27.48 15.93 -6.58
C ALA A 317 -27.43 14.54 -5.93
N GLN A 318 -27.17 14.48 -4.63
CA GLN A 318 -26.99 13.22 -3.92
C GLN A 318 -28.25 12.39 -4.14
N SER A 319 -28.13 11.29 -4.90
CA SER A 319 -29.18 10.28 -4.87
C SER A 319 -29.36 9.86 -3.41
N SER A 320 -30.60 9.61 -2.99
CA SER A 320 -31.01 9.18 -1.65
C SER A 320 -30.25 7.96 -1.10
N ALA A 321 -29.36 7.35 -1.90
CA ALA A 321 -28.48 6.24 -1.57
C ALA A 321 -27.22 6.62 -0.76
N VAL A 322 -26.81 7.90 -0.71
CA VAL A 322 -25.61 8.32 0.05
C VAL A 322 -25.97 9.43 1.03
N SER A 323 -26.78 9.09 2.04
CA SER A 323 -26.93 9.96 3.21
C SER A 323 -25.74 9.72 4.16
N PRO A 324 -24.90 10.72 4.48
CA PRO A 324 -23.77 10.55 5.40
C PRO A 324 -24.18 10.06 6.80
N ALA A 325 -25.46 10.23 7.17
CA ALA A 325 -26.01 9.78 8.44
C ALA A 325 -26.30 8.25 8.50
N SER A 326 -26.45 7.57 7.37
CA SER A 326 -26.77 6.12 7.32
C SER A 326 -25.55 5.23 7.10
N ASP A 327 -24.38 5.79 6.79
CA ASP A 327 -23.21 5.02 6.43
C ASP A 327 -22.45 4.54 7.68
N ARG A 328 -22.61 3.26 8.01
CA ARG A 328 -21.91 2.63 9.14
C ARG A 328 -20.54 2.18 8.68
N MET A 329 -19.49 2.75 9.27
CA MET A 329 -18.12 2.26 9.06
C MET A 329 -17.96 0.88 9.69
N SER A 330 -17.47 -0.11 8.94
CA SER A 330 -17.19 -1.43 9.51
C SER A 330 -16.11 -1.34 10.58
N LEU A 331 -16.17 -2.24 11.58
CA LEU A 331 -15.15 -2.30 12.64
C LEU A 331 -13.75 -2.49 12.06
N TRP A 332 -13.63 -3.24 10.95
CA TRP A 332 -12.35 -3.42 10.25
C TRP A 332 -11.80 -2.10 9.70
N ARG A 333 -12.66 -1.28 9.05
CA ARG A 333 -12.22 0.04 8.55
C ARG A 333 -11.83 0.96 9.70
N LEU A 334 -12.62 0.99 10.77
CA LEU A 334 -12.30 1.78 11.96
C LEU A 334 -10.96 1.35 12.56
N ALA A 335 -10.76 0.04 12.76
CA ALA A 335 -9.50 -0.50 13.27
C ALA A 335 -8.31 -0.16 12.36
N LEU A 336 -8.50 -0.17 11.03
CA LEU A 336 -7.47 0.24 10.07
C LEU A 336 -7.14 1.74 10.18
N GLU A 337 -8.13 2.62 10.33
CA GLU A 337 -7.90 4.06 10.53
C GLU A 337 -7.16 4.34 11.84
N VAL A 338 -7.49 3.61 12.92
CA VAL A 338 -6.78 3.68 14.21
C VAL A 338 -5.36 3.15 14.09
N HIS A 339 -5.21 1.93 13.55
CA HIS A 339 -3.91 1.26 13.38
C HIS A 339 -2.95 2.09 12.52
N THR A 340 -3.47 2.73 11.47
CA THR A 340 -2.66 3.57 10.58
C THR A 340 -2.46 5.00 11.08
N GLY A 341 -3.09 5.38 12.19
CA GLY A 341 -3.06 6.73 12.76
C GLY A 341 -3.88 7.78 12.01
N ARG A 342 -4.53 7.42 10.90
CA ARG A 342 -5.29 8.34 10.04
C ARG A 342 -6.53 8.91 10.72
N ILE A 343 -7.05 8.23 11.74
CA ILE A 343 -8.18 8.74 12.54
C ILE A 343 -7.80 9.97 13.38
N TYR A 344 -6.52 10.20 13.68
CA TYR A 344 -6.06 11.28 14.55
C TYR A 344 -5.92 12.61 13.80
N THR A 345 -6.94 13.01 13.04
CA THR A 345 -6.95 14.21 12.19
C THR A 345 -6.82 15.52 12.97
N PHE A 346 -7.11 15.50 14.28
CA PHE A 346 -6.95 16.64 15.17
C PHE A 346 -5.48 16.91 15.57
N LEU A 347 -4.56 15.99 15.28
CA LEU A 347 -3.13 16.19 15.55
C LEU A 347 -2.43 16.88 14.36
N PRO A 348 -1.34 17.63 14.61
CA PRO A 348 -0.45 18.10 13.56
C PRO A 348 -0.05 16.98 12.59
N THR A 349 -0.03 17.27 11.29
CA THR A 349 0.29 16.31 10.23
C THR A 349 1.59 15.54 10.47
N LEU A 350 2.60 16.22 11.00
CA LEU A 350 3.89 15.60 11.35
C LEU A 350 3.73 14.51 12.42
N LEU A 351 2.90 14.73 13.44
CA LEU A 351 2.66 13.73 14.48
C LEU A 351 1.87 12.54 13.94
N VAL A 352 0.90 12.76 13.06
CA VAL A 352 0.16 11.67 12.38
C VAL A 352 1.11 10.83 11.51
N GLN A 353 2.02 11.46 10.78
CA GLN A 353 3.02 10.75 9.97
C GLN A 353 3.99 9.92 10.82
N LEU A 354 4.39 10.44 11.99
CA LEU A 354 5.30 9.76 12.92
C LEU A 354 4.60 8.78 13.86
N PHE A 355 3.26 8.75 13.90
CA PHE A 355 2.49 7.97 14.86
C PHE A 355 2.90 6.49 14.91
N ILE A 356 3.03 5.85 13.75
CA ILE A 356 3.38 4.42 13.66
C ILE A 356 4.81 4.18 14.14
N PHE A 357 5.74 5.07 13.79
CA PHE A 357 7.12 4.98 14.22
C PHE A 357 7.25 5.13 15.75
N LEU A 358 6.61 6.15 16.32
CA LEU A 358 6.62 6.41 17.76
C LEU A 358 5.91 5.30 18.55
N SER A 359 4.76 4.82 18.06
CA SER A 359 4.04 3.69 18.66
C SER A 359 4.86 2.41 18.61
N GLY A 360 5.60 2.18 17.52
CA GLY A 360 6.53 1.07 17.39
C GLY A 360 7.68 1.16 18.40
N LEU A 361 8.33 2.32 18.54
CA LEU A 361 9.36 2.54 19.56
C LEU A 361 8.84 2.30 20.98
N PHE A 362 7.63 2.77 21.28
CA PHE A 362 6.98 2.52 22.56
C PHE A 362 6.76 1.02 22.79
N LEU A 363 6.20 0.31 21.82
CA LEU A 363 5.97 -1.13 21.92
C LEU A 363 7.28 -1.91 22.09
N LEU A 364 8.32 -1.58 21.31
CA LEU A 364 9.65 -2.19 21.47
C LEU A 364 10.21 -1.95 22.87
N SER A 365 10.10 -0.73 23.39
CA SER A 365 10.53 -0.40 24.75
C SER A 365 9.80 -1.23 25.81
N VAL A 366 8.47 -1.36 25.70
CA VAL A 366 7.64 -2.17 26.61
C VAL A 366 8.04 -3.65 26.54
N VAL A 367 8.24 -4.18 25.34
CA VAL A 367 8.58 -5.59 25.13
C VAL A 367 9.99 -5.90 25.66
N ILE A 368 10.97 -5.04 25.39
CA ILE A 368 12.35 -5.19 25.87
C ILE A 368 12.40 -5.06 27.40
N SER A 369 11.79 -4.02 27.96
CA SER A 369 11.76 -3.80 29.41
C SER A 369 11.03 -4.93 30.14
N GLY A 370 9.90 -5.41 29.61
CA GLY A 370 9.17 -6.56 30.13
C GLY A 370 10.03 -7.82 30.16
N PHE A 371 10.79 -8.10 29.10
CA PHE A 371 11.73 -9.23 29.07
C PHE A 371 12.87 -9.10 30.09
N VAL A 372 13.44 -7.89 30.23
CA VAL A 372 14.49 -7.61 31.24
C VAL A 372 13.96 -7.85 32.66
N VAL A 373 12.75 -7.36 32.97
CA VAL A 373 12.11 -7.57 34.27
C VAL A 373 11.84 -9.06 34.51
N TYR A 374 11.31 -9.78 33.52
CA TYR A 374 11.09 -11.22 33.61
C TYR A 374 12.39 -11.98 33.93
N ARG A 375 13.50 -11.64 33.25
CA ARG A 375 14.80 -12.29 33.52
C ARG A 375 15.36 -11.95 34.90
N ARG A 376 15.36 -10.67 35.28
CA ARG A 376 15.99 -10.19 36.52
C ARG A 376 15.20 -10.56 37.76
N VAL A 377 13.87 -10.44 37.71
CA VAL A 377 13.01 -10.61 38.88
C VAL A 377 12.46 -12.03 38.92
N PHE A 378 11.87 -12.53 37.83
CA PHE A 378 11.13 -13.79 37.88
C PHE A 378 12.04 -15.01 37.75
N LYS A 379 12.96 -15.03 36.79
CA LYS A 379 13.87 -16.18 36.58
C LYS A 379 14.90 -16.32 37.70
N ARG A 380 15.52 -15.24 38.16
CA ARG A 380 16.48 -15.30 39.29
C ARG A 380 15.80 -15.76 40.58
N HIS A 381 14.59 -15.29 40.87
CA HIS A 381 13.88 -15.67 42.10
C HIS A 381 13.36 -17.12 42.04
N LYS A 382 13.04 -17.65 40.85
CA LYS A 382 12.71 -19.06 40.64
C LYS A 382 13.95 -19.98 40.70
N LEU A 383 15.12 -19.49 40.27
CA LEU A 383 16.40 -20.20 40.40
C LEU A 383 16.90 -20.20 41.84
N ALA A 384 16.66 -19.12 42.60
CA ALA A 384 17.04 -19.01 44.01
C ALA A 384 16.06 -19.74 44.97
N ASN A 385 14.82 -19.96 44.54
CA ASN A 385 13.83 -20.77 45.24
C ASN A 385 13.18 -21.76 44.26
N PRO A 386 13.90 -22.82 43.85
CA PRO A 386 13.28 -23.92 43.13
C PRO A 386 12.32 -24.60 44.10
N LYS A 387 11.03 -24.60 43.75
CA LYS A 387 10.05 -25.45 44.43
C LYS A 387 10.23 -26.89 44.00
#